data_AF-A0A2V8ZVR3-F1
#
_entry.id   AF-A0A2V8ZVR3-F1
#
_cell.length_a   1.000
_cell.length_b   1.000
_cell.length_c   1.000
_cell.angle_alpha   90.00
_cell.angle_beta   90.00
_cell.angle_gamma   90.00
#
_symmetry.space_group_name_H-M   'P 1'
#
loop_
_entity.id
_entity.type
_entity.pdbx_description
1 polymer ?
#
loop_
_entity_poly.entity_id
_entity_poly.type
_entity_poly.pdbx_seq_one_letter_code
_entity_poly.pdbx_strand_id
1 'polypeptide(L)'
;MDLCKDASLDEIDTYVRQSGRSRIDAWITKWTCRHVLLKHAYRKDEFVQMAHQSRFGACQITVSTMALEVRFAKPGYAAVEAS
;
A
#
# COMPACT_ATOMS: atom_id res chain seq x y z
N MET A 1 0.98 -2.43 -5.68
CA MET A 1 1.29 -1.52 -4.57
C MET A 1 -0.02 -0.87 -4.15
N ASP A 2 -0.33 -0.86 -2.86
CA ASP A 2 -1.56 -0.27 -2.30
C ASP A 2 -1.18 0.83 -1.29
N LEU A 3 -2.12 1.70 -0.91
CA LEU A 3 -1.88 2.73 0.10
C LEU A 3 -1.93 2.11 1.50
N CYS A 4 -0.99 2.50 2.37
CA CYS A 4 -1.04 2.07 3.76
C CYS A 4 -2.02 2.95 4.54
N LYS A 5 -3.04 2.37 5.19
CA LYS A 5 -3.94 3.14 6.06
C LYS A 5 -3.21 3.82 7.22
N ASP A 6 -2.12 3.21 7.69
CA ASP A 6 -1.30 3.73 8.78
C ASP A 6 -0.27 4.79 8.31
N ALA A 7 -0.26 5.17 7.03
CA ALA A 7 0.62 6.21 6.51
C ALA A 7 0.31 7.57 7.14
N SER A 8 1.34 8.23 7.66
CA SER A 8 1.23 9.57 8.22
C SER A 8 1.03 10.62 7.12
N LEU A 9 0.49 11.77 7.51
CA LEU A 9 0.31 12.91 6.59
C LEU A 9 1.65 13.44 6.04
N ASP A 10 2.73 13.28 6.81
CA ASP A 10 4.08 13.69 6.42
C ASP A 10 4.69 12.74 5.37
N GLU A 11 4.46 11.43 5.51
CA GLU A 11 4.87 10.44 4.52
C GLU A 11 4.13 10.62 3.18
N ILE A 12 2.84 10.98 3.23
CA ILE A 12 2.05 11.32 2.04
C ILE A 12 2.58 12.61 1.39
N ASP A 13 2.89 13.65 2.19
CA ASP A 13 3.45 14.90 1.66
C ASP A 13 4.80 14.67 0.99
N THR A 14 5.67 13.89 1.65
CA THR A 14 7.00 13.52 1.16
C THR A 14 6.90 12.77 -0.17
N TYR A 15 6.05 11.75 -0.27
CA TYR A 15 5.85 11.03 -1.52
C TYR A 15 5.32 11.93 -2.63
N VAL A 16 4.31 12.76 -2.34
CA VAL A 16 3.71 13.65 -3.33
C VAL A 16 4.75 14.64 -3.86
N ARG A 17 5.61 15.20 -3.00
CA ARG A 17 6.72 16.07 -3.41
C ARG A 17 7.75 15.36 -4.27
N GLN A 18 8.07 14.10 -3.94
CA GLN A 18 9.05 13.29 -4.66
C GLN A 18 8.51 12.74 -5.99
N SER A 19 7.18 12.73 -6.19
CA SER A 19 6.53 12.19 -7.39
C SER A 19 6.72 13.00 -8.68
N GLY A 20 7.41 14.16 -8.63
CA GLY A 20 7.69 15.01 -9.79
C GLY A 20 6.48 15.76 -10.35
N ARG A 21 5.35 15.77 -9.63
CA ARG A 21 4.11 16.44 -10.04
C ARG A 21 4.19 17.96 -9.89
N SER A 22 3.43 18.67 -10.72
CA SER A 22 3.26 20.13 -10.57
C SER A 22 2.63 20.45 -9.21
N ARG A 23 2.88 21.64 -8.64
CA ARG A 23 2.42 22.00 -7.28
C ARG A 23 0.90 21.90 -7.09
N ILE A 24 0.13 22.15 -8.16
CA ILE A 24 -1.33 22.04 -8.16
C ILE A 24 -1.76 20.56 -8.18
N ASP A 25 -1.14 19.76 -9.04
CA ASP A 25 -1.41 18.33 -9.15
C ASP A 25 -1.01 17.57 -7.86
N ALA A 26 0.10 17.97 -7.24
CA ALA A 26 0.52 17.52 -5.92
C ALA A 26 -0.54 17.82 -4.85
N TRP A 27 -1.10 19.03 -4.85
CA TRP A 27 -2.15 19.41 -3.90
C TRP A 27 -3.43 18.59 -4.08
N ILE A 28 -3.89 18.41 -5.32
CA ILE A 28 -5.06 17.56 -5.65
C ILE A 28 -4.79 16.11 -5.24
N THR A 29 -3.60 15.59 -5.54
CA THR A 29 -3.19 14.23 -5.17
C THR A 29 -3.24 14.03 -3.66
N LYS A 30 -2.65 14.95 -2.89
CA LYS A 30 -2.66 14.90 -1.42
C LYS A 30 -4.09 14.91 -0.87
N TRP A 31 -4.96 15.74 -1.44
CA TRP A 31 -6.35 15.81 -1.05
C TRP A 31 -7.09 14.48 -1.32
N THR A 32 -6.90 13.90 -2.51
CA THR A 32 -7.48 12.61 -2.88
C THR A 32 -6.97 11.47 -1.99
N CYS A 33 -5.66 11.42 -1.73
CA CYS A 33 -5.06 10.45 -0.81
C CYS A 33 -5.68 10.56 0.59
N ARG A 34 -5.85 11.78 1.09
CA ARG A 34 -6.38 12.03 2.44
C ARG A 34 -7.86 11.74 2.60
N HIS A 35 -8.69 12.23 1.67
CA HIS A 35 -10.14 12.25 1.86
C HIS A 35 -10.85 11.05 1.24
N VAL A 36 -10.22 10.39 0.26
CA VAL A 36 -10.80 9.27 -0.47
C VAL A 36 -10.02 7.99 -0.19
N LEU A 37 -8.73 7.93 -0.54
CA LEU A 37 -7.99 6.66 -0.56
C LEU A 37 -7.69 6.12 0.85
N LEU A 38 -7.23 6.97 1.79
CA LEU A 38 -6.91 6.55 3.16
C LEU A 38 -8.12 5.96 3.91
N LYS A 39 -9.34 6.40 3.59
CA LYS A 39 -10.55 5.88 4.25
C LYS A 39 -10.82 4.42 3.89
N HIS A 40 -10.47 4.04 2.67
CA HIS A 40 -10.68 2.70 2.12
C HIS A 40 -9.41 1.84 2.13
N ALA A 41 -8.27 2.43 2.44
CA ALA A 41 -7.00 1.72 2.56
C ALA A 41 -7.08 0.67 3.66
N TYR A 42 -6.46 -0.48 3.38
CA TYR A 42 -6.28 -1.55 4.34
C TYR A 42 -5.08 -1.28 5.24
N ARG A 43 -5.18 -1.72 6.49
CA ARG A 43 -4.07 -1.87 7.43
C ARG A 43 -3.32 -3.16 7.15
N LYS A 44 -2.11 -3.28 7.69
CA LYS A 44 -1.26 -4.47 7.51
C LYS A 44 -1.94 -5.73 8.05
N ASP A 45 -2.56 -5.64 9.23
CA ASP A 45 -3.30 -6.71 9.87
C ASP A 45 -4.51 -7.16 9.05
N GLU A 46 -5.20 -6.23 8.39
CA GLU A 46 -6.33 -6.56 7.52
C GLU A 46 -5.89 -7.37 6.30
N PHE A 47 -4.71 -7.10 5.73
CA PHE A 47 -4.13 -7.92 4.66
C PHE A 47 -3.71 -9.31 5.15
N VAL A 48 -3.12 -9.42 6.34
CA VAL A 48 -2.77 -10.71 6.95
C VAL A 48 -4.04 -11.55 7.16
N GLN A 49 -5.09 -10.95 7.72
CA GLN A 49 -6.37 -11.62 7.91
C GLN A 49 -7.00 -12.05 6.58
N MET A 50 -6.96 -11.19 5.56
CA MET A 50 -7.44 -11.50 4.21
C MET A 50 -6.67 -12.68 3.61
N ALA A 51 -5.35 -12.74 3.78
CA ALA A 51 -4.54 -13.84 3.29
C ALA A 51 -4.97 -15.16 3.93
N HIS A 52 -5.16 -15.19 5.26
CA HIS A 52 -5.60 -16.38 6.00
C HIS A 52 -7.00 -16.85 5.63
N GLN A 53 -7.91 -15.91 5.32
CA GLN A 53 -9.28 -16.23 4.90
C GLN A 53 -9.38 -16.62 3.41
N SER A 54 -8.30 -16.41 2.65
CA SER A 54 -8.24 -16.73 1.22
C SER A 54 -7.59 -18.09 0.96
N ARG A 55 -7.66 -18.53 -0.31
CA ARG A 55 -6.96 -19.74 -0.78
C ARG A 55 -5.44 -19.60 -0.82
N PHE A 56 -4.91 -18.39 -0.63
CA PHE A 56 -3.46 -18.17 -0.51
C PHE A 56 -2.98 -18.62 0.86
N GLY A 57 -3.66 -18.29 1.94
CA GLY A 57 -3.31 -18.73 3.30
C GLY A 57 -2.13 -17.98 3.93
N ALA A 58 -1.30 -17.29 3.14
CA ALA A 58 -0.21 -16.45 3.62
C ALA A 58 0.04 -15.24 2.70
N CYS A 59 0.68 -14.21 3.24
CA CYS A 59 1.17 -13.06 2.46
C CYS A 59 2.48 -12.52 3.02
N GLN A 60 3.31 -11.96 2.15
CA GLN A 60 4.44 -11.13 2.51
C GLN A 60 4.06 -9.67 2.28
N ILE A 61 4.32 -8.84 3.30
CA ILE A 61 4.01 -7.41 3.25
C ILE A 61 5.32 -6.64 3.36
N THR A 62 5.66 -5.89 2.32
CA THR A 62 6.77 -4.94 2.34
C THR A 62 6.19 -3.55 2.46
N VAL A 63 6.59 -2.85 3.52
CA VAL A 63 6.12 -1.50 3.82
C VAL A 63 7.10 -0.51 3.22
N SER A 64 6.60 0.35 2.36
CA SER A 64 7.28 1.54 1.86
C SER A 64 6.63 2.78 2.46
N THR A 65 7.27 3.94 2.30
CA THR A 65 6.96 5.21 2.98
C THR A 65 5.47 5.49 3.18
N MET A 66 4.64 5.37 2.15
CA MET A 66 3.17 5.53 2.27
C MET A 66 2.38 4.36 1.67
N ALA A 67 3.05 3.29 1.29
CA ALA A 67 2.48 2.24 0.47
C ALA A 67 2.86 0.85 0.97
N LEU A 68 1.98 -0.11 0.72
CA LEU A 68 2.17 -1.52 1.02
C LEU A 68 2.32 -2.27 -0.31
N GLU A 69 3.41 -3.01 -0.43
CA GLU A 69 3.50 -4.09 -1.40
C GLU A 69 3.08 -5.39 -0.71
N VAL A 70 2.01 -6.01 -1.21
CA VAL A 70 1.47 -7.26 -0.65
C VAL A 70 1.62 -8.34 -1.71
N ARG A 71 2.36 -9.39 -1.37
CA ARG A 71 2.51 -10.59 -2.19
C ARG A 71 1.82 -11.75 -1.50
N PHE A 72 0.70 -12.20 -2.04
CA PHE A 72 0.04 -13.39 -1.54
C PHE A 72 0.80 -14.63 -1.99
N ALA A 73 1.06 -15.54 -1.05
CA ALA A 73 1.77 -16.77 -1.31
C ALA A 73 0.81 -17.94 -1.10
N LYS A 74 0.84 -18.92 -2.00
CA LYS A 74 0.09 -20.16 -1.84
C LYS A 74 1.03 -21.24 -1.30
N PRO A 75 0.67 -21.98 -0.25
CA PRO A 75 1.47 -23.09 0.23
C PRO A 75 1.64 -24.13 -0.90
N GLY A 76 2.91 -24.44 -1.23
CA GLY A 76 3.28 -25.38 -2.28
C GLY A 76 3.61 -24.78 -3.65
N TYR A 77 3.55 -23.46 -3.82
CA TYR A 77 4.09 -22.78 -5.01
C TYR A 77 5.37 -22.03 -4.60
N ALA A 78 6.53 -22.46 -5.10
CA ALA A 78 7.76 -21.69 -4.95
C ALA A 78 7.54 -20.30 -5.56
N ALA A 79 7.83 -19.25 -4.79
CA ALA A 79 7.75 -17.89 -5.27
C ALA A 79 8.63 -17.78 -6.52
N VAL A 80 8.03 -17.45 -7.67
CA VAL A 80 8.78 -17.15 -8.88
C VAL A 80 9.54 -15.86 -8.58
N GLU A 81 10.86 -15.96 -8.46
CA GLU A 81 11.73 -14.79 -8.37
C GLU A 81 11.51 -13.93 -9.62
N ALA A 82 11.00 -12.72 -9.41
CA ALA A 82 10.89 -11.74 -10.48
C ALA A 82 12.31 -11.28 -10.83
N SER A 83 12.75 -11.64 -12.04
CA SER A 83 13.97 -11.14 -12.71
C SER A 83 13.91 -9.64 -12.99
#